data_AF-M3BZR3-F1
#
_entry.id   AF-M3BZR3-F1
#
_cell.length_a   1.000
_cell.length_b   1.000
_cell.length_c   1.000
_cell.angle_alpha   90.00
_cell.angle_beta   90.00
_cell.angle_gamma   90.00
#
_symmetry.space_group_name_H-M   'P 1'
#
loop_
_entity.id
_entity.type
_entity.pdbx_description
1 polymer ?
#
loop_
_entity_poly.entity_id
_entity_poly.type
_entity_poly.pdbx_seq_one_letter_code
_entity_poly.pdbx_strand_id
1 'polypeptide(L)' 'MRVVHGVEGGFGFWSPGTRGPFVEWLWHRIGRESPLSWATEIEREAEAAGVAAVELFFSFLDEFRADRDRAS' A
#
# COMPACT_ATOMS: atom_id res chain seq x y z
N MET A 1 -20.49 16.01 -18.78
CA MET A 1 -20.43 14.58 -18.42
C MET A 1 -18.98 14.23 -18.17
N ARG A 2 -18.55 14.15 -16.90
CA ARG A 2 -17.14 13.79 -16.59
C ARG A 2 -17.01 12.28 -16.75
N VAL A 3 -16.20 11.86 -17.70
CA VAL A 3 -15.81 10.46 -17.86
C VAL A 3 -14.90 10.13 -16.69
N VAL A 4 -15.41 9.36 -15.74
CA VAL A 4 -14.56 8.62 -14.81
C VAL A 4 -13.87 7.57 -15.66
N HIS A 5 -12.60 7.79 -16.02
CA HIS A 5 -11.78 6.72 -16.54
C HIS A 5 -11.70 5.68 -15.43
N GLY A 6 -12.43 4.58 -15.60
CA GLY A 6 -12.31 3.43 -14.72
C GLY A 6 -10.85 3.03 -14.68
N VAL A 7 -10.24 3.18 -13.51
CA VAL A 7 -8.93 2.61 -13.22
C VAL A 7 -9.03 1.11 -13.53
N GLU A 8 -8.28 0.64 -14.53
CA GLU A 8 -8.00 -0.79 -14.71
C GLU A 8 -7.15 -1.37 -13.56
N GLY A 9 -6.97 -0.63 -12.47
CA GLY A 9 -6.34 -1.09 -11.26
C GLY A 9 -7.28 -2.02 -10.52
N GLY A 10 -7.13 -3.32 -10.77
CA GLY A 10 -7.57 -4.34 -9.83
C GLY A 10 -7.20 -3.90 -8.42
N PHE A 11 -8.17 -3.89 -7.51
CA PHE A 11 -8.06 -3.39 -6.16
C PHE A 11 -6.77 -3.91 -5.51
N GLY A 12 -5.74 -3.06 -5.45
CA GLY A 12 -4.40 -3.47 -5.00
C GLY A 12 -4.34 -3.95 -3.54
N PHE A 13 -5.45 -3.80 -2.83
CA PHE A 13 -5.61 -4.13 -1.42
C PHE A 13 -6.27 -5.50 -1.19
N TRP A 14 -6.93 -6.07 -2.19
CA TRP A 14 -7.67 -7.32 -2.02
C TRP A 14 -7.72 -8.15 -3.30
N SER A 15 -7.29 -9.40 -3.16
CA SER A 15 -7.50 -10.48 -4.13
C SER A 15 -8.15 -11.65 -3.37
N PRO A 16 -9.15 -12.35 -3.92
CA PRO A 16 -9.74 -13.52 -3.26
C PRO A 16 -8.65 -14.54 -2.89
N GLY A 17 -8.55 -14.89 -1.60
CA GLY A 17 -7.61 -15.90 -1.10
C GLY A 17 -6.13 -15.48 -1.05
N THR A 18 -5.78 -14.23 -1.37
CA THR A 18 -4.40 -13.72 -1.34
C THR A 18 -4.33 -12.30 -0.78
N ARG A 19 -3.18 -11.93 -0.22
CA ARG A 19 -2.89 -10.53 0.12
C ARG A 19 -2.84 -9.73 -1.19
N GLY A 20 -3.47 -8.55 -1.21
CA GLY A 20 -3.43 -7.68 -2.39
C GLY A 20 -1.99 -7.23 -2.69
N PRO A 21 -1.66 -6.89 -3.95
CA PRO A 21 -0.29 -6.55 -4.37
C PRO A 21 0.35 -5.38 -3.59
N PHE A 22 -0.45 -4.44 -3.08
CA PHE A 22 0.05 -3.39 -2.18
C PHE A 22 0.54 -3.97 -0.85
N VAL A 23 -0.19 -4.93 -0.28
CA VAL A 23 0.14 -5.56 1.01
C VAL A 23 1.43 -6.38 0.88
N GLU A 24 1.58 -7.11 -0.22
CA GLU A 24 2.82 -7.85 -0.54
C GLU A 24 4.02 -6.91 -0.71
N TRP A 25 3.85 -5.84 -1.50
CA TRP A 25 4.88 -4.82 -1.66
C TRP A 25 5.24 -4.16 -0.32
N LEU A 26 4.25 -3.88 0.53
CA LEU A 26 4.45 -3.23 1.83
C LEU A 26 5.30 -4.10 2.76
N TRP A 27 5.07 -5.41 2.81
CA TRP A 27 5.90 -6.31 3.62
C TRP A 27 7.34 -6.37 3.12
N HIS A 28 7.54 -6.37 1.81
CA HIS A 28 8.87 -6.26 1.24
C HIS A 28 9.54 -4.92 1.61
N ARG A 29 8.78 -3.82 1.53
CA ARG A 29 9.26 -2.46 1.82
C ARG A 29 9.64 -2.25 3.29
N ILE A 30 8.84 -2.78 4.21
CA ILE A 30 9.07 -2.73 5.67
C ILE A 30 10.14 -3.78 6.07
N GLY A 31 10.36 -4.80 5.24
CA GLY A 31 11.35 -5.86 5.48
C GLY A 31 10.89 -6.91 6.49
N ARG A 32 9.59 -7.00 6.77
CA ARG A 32 9.01 -8.00 7.67
C ARG A 32 7.57 -8.29 7.30
N GLU A 33 7.17 -9.54 7.51
CA GLU A 33 5.76 -9.92 7.54
C GLU A 33 5.21 -9.82 8.96
N SER A 34 3.96 -9.36 9.08
CA SER A 34 3.27 -9.24 10.36
C SER A 34 2.00 -10.07 10.35
N PRO A 35 1.65 -10.74 11.46
CA PRO A 35 0.32 -11.32 11.63
C PRO A 35 -0.77 -10.24 11.84
N LEU A 36 -0.36 -8.98 12.08
CA LEU A 36 -1.27 -7.84 12.22
C LEU A 36 -1.78 -7.36 10.86
N SER A 37 -2.84 -6.55 10.87
CA SER A 37 -3.32 -5.90 9.66
C SER A 37 -2.27 -4.92 9.12
N TRP A 38 -2.22 -4.73 7.80
CA TRP A 38 -1.32 -3.74 7.18
C TRP A 38 -1.53 -2.33 7.74
N ALA A 39 -2.76 -1.97 8.10
CA ALA A 39 -3.08 -0.67 8.69
C ALA A 39 -2.39 -0.50 10.06
N THR A 40 -2.47 -1.53 10.92
CA THR A 40 -1.79 -1.54 12.21
C THR A 40 -0.28 -1.41 12.08
N GLU A 41 0.31 -2.00 11.04
CA GLU A 41 1.75 -1.87 10.82
C GLU A 41 2.16 -0.47 10.35
N ILE A 42 1.35 0.16 9.49
CA ILE A 42 1.57 1.55 9.08
C ILE A 42 1.44 2.50 10.28
N GLU A 43 0.48 2.27 11.19
CA GLU A 43 0.35 3.04 12.42
C GLU A 43 1.61 2.94 13.29
N ARG A 44 2.16 1.74 13.44
CA ARG A 44 3.41 1.53 14.20
C ARG A 44 4.62 2.21 13.56
N GLU A 45 4.77 2.12 12.23
CA GLU A 45 5.84 2.82 11.51
C GLU A 45 5.68 4.34 11.59
N ALA A 46 4.44 4.85 11.50
CA ALA A 46 4.15 6.26 11.61
C ALA A 46 4.44 6.81 13.00
N GLU A 47 4.09 6.06 14.05
CA GLU A 47 4.46 6.38 15.43
C GLU A 47 5.97 6.45 15.60
N ALA A 48 6.71 5.45 15.11
CA ALA A 48 8.17 5.42 15.19
C ALA A 48 8.84 6.59 14.43
N ALA A 49 8.25 7.01 13.31
CA ALA A 49 8.73 8.14 12.50
C ALA A 49 8.21 9.51 12.96
N GLY A 50 7.29 9.57 13.94
CA GLY A 50 6.68 10.81 14.41
C GLY A 50 5.81 11.51 13.37
N VAL A 51 5.19 10.76 12.45
CA VAL A 51 4.30 11.29 11.40
C VAL A 51 2.88 10.76 11.55
N ALA A 52 1.92 11.38 10.87
CA ALA A 52 0.55 10.88 10.85
C ALA A 52 0.44 9.60 9.98
N ALA A 53 -0.25 8.58 10.50
CA ALA A 53 -0.41 7.29 9.79
C ALA A 53 -1.04 7.43 8.40
N VAL A 54 -1.96 8.39 8.23
CA VAL A 54 -2.58 8.68 6.93
C VAL A 54 -1.58 9.23 5.91
N GLU A 55 -0.65 10.09 6.34
CA GLU A 55 0.39 10.65 5.47
C GLU A 55 1.39 9.57 5.06
N LEU A 56 1.77 8.70 6.01
CA LEU A 56 2.65 7.57 5.71
C LEU A 56 1.98 6.56 4.78
N PHE A 57 0.68 6.29 4.97
CA PHE A 57 -0.10 5.46 4.05
C PHE A 57 -0.05 5.98 2.61
N PHE A 58 -0.33 7.26 2.40
CA PHE A 58 -0.28 7.84 1.05
C PHE A 58 1.13 7.83 0.46
N SER A 59 2.15 8.09 1.29
CA SER A 59 3.55 8.01 0.86
C SER A 59 3.89 6.61 0.35
N PHE A 60 3.52 5.56 1.09
CA PHE A 60 3.69 4.17 0.67
C PHE A 60 2.88 3.82 -0.57
N LEU A 61 1.66 4.34 -0.70
CA LEU A 61 0.83 4.10 -1.88
C LEU A 61 1.43 4.71 -3.14
N ASP A 62 2.04 5.90 -3.02
CA ASP A 62 2.70 6.57 -4.12
C ASP A 62 4.02 5.89 -4.50
N GLU A 63 4.82 5.44 -3.51
CA GLU A 63 6.00 4.58 -3.75
C GLU A 63 5.61 3.30 -4.51
N PHE A 64 4.57 2.60 -4.06
CA PHE A 64 4.08 1.38 -4.72
C PHE A 64 3.67 1.62 -6.19
N ARG A 65 2.98 2.72 -6.47
CA ARG A 65 2.59 3.08 -7.84
C ARG A 65 3.80 3.37 -8.70
N ALA A 66 4.76 4.14 -8.19
CA ALA A 66 5.99 4.47 -8.90
C ALA A 66 6.82 3.21 -9.21
N ASP A 67 6.88 2.24 -8.30
CA ASP A 67 7.58 0.96 -8.54
C ASP A 67 6.89 0.14 -9.63
N ARG A 68 5.55 0.13 -9.68
CA ARG A 68 4.81 -0.57 -10.73
C ARG A 68 4.99 0.05 -12.11
N ASP A 69 5.02 1.38 -12.19
CA ASP A 69 5.23 2.10 -13.45
C ASP A 69 6.66 1.92 -13.99
N ARG A 70 7.63 1.59 -13.12
CA ARG A 70 9.01 1.25 -13.52
C ARG A 70 9.18 -0.20 -13.98
N ALA A 71 8.28 -1.08 -13.55
CA ALA A 71 8.31 -2.52 -13.88
C ALA A 71 7.53 -2.87 -15.17
N SER A 72 6.82 -1.91 -15.76
CA SER A 72 6.12 -1.99 -17.04
C SER A 72 6.96 -1.48 -18.21
#